data_AF-A0A6B2UUQ5-F1
#
_entry.id   AF-A0A6B2UUQ5-F1
#
_cell.length_a   1.000
_cell.length_b   1.000
_cell.length_c   1.000
_cell.angle_alpha   90.00
_cell.angle_beta   90.00
_cell.angle_gamma   90.00
#
_symmetry.space_group_name_H-M   'P 1'
#
loop_
_entity.id
_entity.type
_entity.pdbx_description
1 polymer ?
#
loop_
_entity_poly.entity_id
_entity_poly.type
_entity_poly.pdbx_seq_one_letter_code
_entity_poly.pdbx_strand_id
1 'polypeptide(L)'
;RAEAVARAGELRALTARLRERVPLLVPRTEVVGDPERRLPHLLTFSCLYVDGESVLGALDRAGFSVSSGSSCTSSALTPSHVLRAMGVLSEGNVRVSLPLDVRAEDVDRFLEVLPGVVAGVREQLGAPRDEEPPAVPSPGSPAVPSPGPLVVDALGKRCPIPVIELAKVFPRVPVGATVTVLSDDEAAALDIPAWCEMRGQEYVGREGTAYRVRRTG
;
A
#
# COMPACT_ATOMS: atom_id res chain seq x y z
N ARG A 1 14.39 -33.55 -14.71
CA ARG A 1 12.95 -33.22 -14.92
C ARG A 1 12.13 -33.45 -13.66
N ALA A 2 12.19 -34.63 -13.02
CA ALA A 2 11.46 -34.91 -11.77
C ALA A 2 11.90 -34.01 -10.59
N GLU A 3 13.20 -33.84 -10.39
CA GLU A 3 13.76 -32.97 -9.34
C GLU A 3 13.34 -31.50 -9.50
N ALA A 4 13.37 -30.96 -10.73
CA ALA A 4 12.89 -29.61 -11.02
C ALA A 4 11.38 -29.44 -10.73
N VAL A 5 10.57 -30.48 -10.98
CA VAL A 5 9.13 -30.47 -10.67
C VAL A 5 8.91 -30.52 -9.16
N ALA A 6 9.64 -31.37 -8.44
CA ALA A 6 9.58 -31.45 -6.97
C ALA A 6 9.96 -30.10 -6.34
N ARG A 7 11.06 -29.49 -6.79
CA ARG A 7 11.49 -28.18 -6.27
C ARG A 7 10.51 -27.06 -6.60
N ALA A 8 9.92 -27.06 -7.79
CA ALA A 8 8.84 -26.13 -8.11
C ALA A 8 7.61 -26.30 -7.21
N GLY A 9 7.31 -27.55 -6.80
CA GLY A 9 6.27 -27.85 -5.82
C GLY A 9 6.58 -27.28 -4.44
N GLU A 10 7.81 -27.46 -3.95
CA GLU A 10 8.26 -26.89 -2.67
C GLU A 10 8.20 -25.35 -2.68
N LEU A 11 8.74 -24.71 -3.73
CA LEU A 11 8.69 -23.26 -3.87
C LEU A 11 7.25 -22.75 -3.92
N ARG A 12 6.35 -23.47 -4.59
CA ARG A 12 4.92 -23.13 -4.64
C ARG A 12 4.29 -23.19 -3.25
N ALA A 13 4.63 -24.18 -2.43
CA ALA A 13 4.14 -24.30 -1.06
C ALA A 13 4.66 -23.16 -0.17
N LEU A 14 5.96 -22.85 -0.24
CA LEU A 14 6.55 -21.73 0.49
C LEU A 14 5.95 -20.38 0.07
N THR A 15 5.77 -20.16 -1.23
CA THR A 15 5.12 -18.95 -1.76
C THR A 15 3.65 -18.88 -1.37
N ALA A 16 2.95 -20.01 -1.31
CA ALA A 16 1.56 -20.05 -0.83
C ALA A 16 1.48 -19.63 0.64
N ARG A 17 2.40 -20.09 1.48
CA ARG A 17 2.52 -19.65 2.89
C ARG A 17 2.73 -18.15 2.99
N LEU A 18 3.65 -17.57 2.19
CA LEU A 18 3.82 -16.12 2.15
C LEU A 18 2.54 -15.39 1.71
N ARG A 19 1.88 -15.85 0.63
CA ARG A 19 0.63 -15.24 0.11
C ARG A 19 -0.48 -15.22 1.16
N GLU A 20 -0.60 -16.29 1.95
CA GLU A 20 -1.62 -16.38 3.00
C GLU A 20 -1.25 -15.50 4.21
N ARG A 21 0.01 -15.54 4.64
CA ARG A 21 0.43 -14.95 5.93
C ARG A 21 0.69 -13.45 5.86
N VAL A 22 1.24 -12.95 4.76
CA VAL A 22 1.55 -11.51 4.59
C VAL A 22 0.33 -10.61 4.88
N PRO A 23 -0.85 -10.80 4.25
CA PRO A 23 -2.01 -9.93 4.52
C PRO A 23 -2.59 -10.08 5.93
N LEU A 24 -2.36 -11.22 6.60
CA LEU A 24 -2.78 -11.43 7.99
C LEU A 24 -1.87 -10.72 8.99
N LEU A 25 -0.57 -10.62 8.68
CA LEU A 25 0.45 -10.03 9.56
C LEU A 25 0.66 -8.54 9.31
N VAL A 26 0.41 -8.08 8.09
CA VAL A 26 0.58 -6.69 7.68
C VAL A 26 -0.77 -6.15 7.22
N PRO A 27 -1.47 -5.36 8.07
CA PRO A 27 -2.75 -4.77 7.73
C PRO A 27 -2.65 -3.92 6.45
N ARG A 28 -3.76 -3.85 5.70
CA ARG A 28 -3.87 -3.03 4.47
C ARG A 28 -2.84 -3.44 3.40
N THR A 29 -2.65 -4.74 3.26
CA THR A 29 -1.79 -5.33 2.22
C THR A 29 -2.64 -6.06 1.21
N GLU A 30 -2.37 -5.81 -0.06
CA GLU A 30 -2.99 -6.50 -1.18
C GLU A 30 -1.96 -7.43 -1.83
N VAL A 31 -2.31 -8.70 -2.02
CA VAL A 31 -1.48 -9.66 -2.77
C VAL A 31 -1.90 -9.65 -4.23
N VAL A 32 -0.95 -9.39 -5.12
CA VAL A 32 -1.20 -9.22 -6.56
C VAL A 32 -0.96 -10.55 -7.31
N GLY A 33 -1.74 -10.74 -8.38
CA GLY A 33 -1.59 -11.85 -9.33
C GLY A 33 -2.44 -13.10 -9.00
N ASP A 34 -2.57 -13.99 -9.99
CA ASP A 34 -3.45 -15.16 -9.95
C ASP A 34 -3.05 -16.17 -8.85
N PRO A 35 -4.00 -16.65 -8.02
CA PRO A 35 -3.74 -17.58 -6.92
C PRO A 35 -3.33 -18.99 -7.38
N GLU A 36 -3.45 -19.32 -8.66
CA GLU A 36 -3.09 -20.63 -9.20
C GLU A 36 -2.08 -20.51 -10.36
N ARG A 37 -2.38 -19.64 -11.34
CA ARG A 37 -1.60 -19.43 -12.57
C ARG A 37 -0.49 -18.39 -12.37
N ARG A 38 0.38 -18.65 -11.40
CA ARG A 38 1.59 -17.85 -11.13
C ARG A 38 2.85 -18.70 -11.22
N LEU A 39 3.99 -18.01 -11.33
CA LEU A 39 5.29 -18.64 -11.12
C LEU A 39 5.40 -19.13 -9.66
N PRO A 40 5.94 -20.34 -9.44
CA PRO A 40 5.90 -20.99 -8.13
C PRO A 40 6.76 -20.29 -7.07
N HIS A 41 7.67 -19.40 -7.45
CA HIS A 41 8.68 -18.79 -6.59
C HIS A 41 8.53 -17.26 -6.44
N LEU A 42 7.45 -16.69 -7.00
CA LEU A 42 7.21 -15.24 -6.98
C LEU A 42 5.97 -14.91 -6.17
N LEU A 43 6.13 -13.93 -5.29
CA LEU A 43 5.05 -13.21 -4.64
C LEU A 43 5.23 -11.71 -4.90
N THR A 44 4.15 -11.05 -5.29
CA THR A 44 4.06 -9.59 -5.32
C THR A 44 2.94 -9.15 -4.40
N PHE A 45 3.19 -8.15 -3.57
CA PHE A 45 2.17 -7.52 -2.73
C PHE A 45 2.42 -6.01 -2.67
N SER A 46 1.36 -5.25 -2.36
CA SER A 46 1.42 -3.81 -2.13
C SER A 46 0.90 -3.50 -0.73
N CYS A 47 1.64 -2.70 0.02
CA CYS A 47 1.22 -2.23 1.34
C CYS A 47 0.76 -0.78 1.26
N LEU A 48 -0.42 -0.48 1.78
CA LEU A 48 -0.92 0.89 1.86
C LEU A 48 -0.08 1.72 2.85
N TYR A 49 0.11 3.00 2.53
CA TYR A 49 0.82 4.03 3.31
C TYR A 49 2.33 3.83 3.47
N VAL A 50 2.98 3.16 2.53
CA VAL A 50 4.44 3.07 2.46
C VAL A 50 4.91 3.29 1.02
N ASP A 51 6.10 3.84 0.86
CA ASP A 51 6.80 3.81 -0.42
C ASP A 51 7.66 2.54 -0.52
N GLY A 52 7.76 1.97 -1.74
CA GLY A 52 8.45 0.71 -1.95
C GLY A 52 9.96 0.78 -1.63
N GLU A 53 10.60 1.92 -1.92
CA GLU A 53 12.05 2.09 -1.72
C GLU A 53 12.42 2.06 -0.23
N SER A 54 11.64 2.74 0.63
CA SER A 54 11.83 2.69 2.08
C SER A 54 11.67 1.28 2.64
N VAL A 55 10.68 0.52 2.14
CA VAL A 55 10.47 -0.88 2.54
C VAL A 55 11.62 -1.76 2.08
N LEU A 56 12.07 -1.63 0.83
CA LEU A 56 13.23 -2.34 0.29
C LEU A 56 14.48 -2.06 1.13
N GLY A 57 14.79 -0.80 1.39
CA GLY A 57 15.96 -0.41 2.18
C GLY A 57 15.88 -0.91 3.63
N ALA A 58 14.69 -0.96 4.22
CA ALA A 58 14.50 -1.51 5.56
C ALA A 58 14.64 -3.04 5.61
N LEU A 59 14.14 -3.75 4.59
CA LEU A 59 14.31 -5.20 4.45
C LEU A 59 15.78 -5.58 4.20
N ASP A 60 16.49 -4.79 3.40
CA ASP A 60 17.93 -4.97 3.15
C ASP A 60 18.74 -4.88 4.46
N ARG A 61 18.47 -3.85 5.27
CA ARG A 61 19.06 -3.72 6.62
C ARG A 61 18.72 -4.88 7.55
N ALA A 62 17.58 -5.53 7.35
CA ALA A 62 17.18 -6.73 8.10
C ALA A 62 17.76 -8.04 7.54
N GLY A 63 18.55 -7.96 6.46
CA GLY A 63 19.23 -9.07 5.80
C GLY A 63 18.45 -9.74 4.69
N PHE A 64 17.42 -9.08 4.13
CA PHE A 64 16.61 -9.60 3.03
C PHE A 64 16.79 -8.79 1.75
N SER A 65 17.18 -9.46 0.68
CA SER A 65 17.19 -8.87 -0.66
C SER A 65 15.85 -9.13 -1.34
N VAL A 66 15.09 -8.07 -1.59
CA VAL A 66 13.83 -8.10 -2.35
C VAL A 66 13.88 -7.06 -3.45
N SER A 67 12.93 -7.12 -4.38
CA SER A 67 12.82 -6.14 -5.47
C SER A 67 11.51 -5.39 -5.39
N SER A 68 11.45 -4.18 -5.94
CA SER A 68 10.19 -3.52 -6.22
C SER A 68 9.63 -4.10 -7.53
N GLY A 69 8.34 -4.43 -7.56
CA GLY A 69 7.61 -4.72 -8.81
C GLY A 69 7.14 -3.45 -9.53
N SER A 70 7.29 -2.28 -8.89
CA SER A 70 7.03 -0.98 -9.47
C SER A 70 8.30 -0.43 -10.10
N SER A 71 8.24 -0.12 -11.39
CA SER A 71 9.28 0.63 -12.11
C SER A 71 9.31 2.11 -11.68
N CYS A 72 9.26 2.41 -10.38
CA CYS A 72 9.44 3.78 -9.83
C CYS A 72 10.92 4.18 -9.78
N THR A 73 11.80 3.43 -10.43
CA THR A 73 13.20 3.78 -10.66
C THR A 73 13.34 4.67 -11.89
N SER A 74 12.89 5.92 -11.83
CA SER A 74 13.53 7.06 -12.51
C SER A 74 12.66 8.31 -12.37
N SER A 75 13.31 9.45 -12.54
CA SER A 75 12.86 10.86 -12.52
C SER A 75 11.51 11.21 -13.16
N ALA A 76 10.79 10.28 -13.78
CA ALA A 76 9.38 10.39 -14.14
C ALA A 76 8.61 9.31 -13.38
N LEU A 77 8.00 9.68 -12.25
CA LEU A 77 7.17 8.82 -11.37
C LEU A 77 5.84 8.43 -12.05
N THR A 78 5.90 7.86 -13.26
CA THR A 78 4.76 7.25 -13.91
C THR A 78 4.48 5.91 -13.21
N PRO A 79 3.25 5.65 -12.74
CA PRO A 79 2.92 4.36 -12.16
C PRO A 79 3.14 3.25 -13.21
N SER A 80 3.62 2.10 -12.75
CA SER A 80 3.87 0.93 -13.60
C SER A 80 2.68 0.69 -14.53
N HIS A 81 2.91 0.67 -15.84
CA HIS A 81 1.87 0.42 -16.84
C HIS A 81 1.11 -0.89 -16.56
N VAL A 82 1.79 -1.89 -15.97
CA VAL A 82 1.20 -3.18 -15.61
C VAL A 82 0.31 -3.05 -14.37
N LEU A 83 0.79 -2.44 -13.28
CA LEU A 83 -0.04 -2.22 -12.08
C LEU A 83 -1.25 -1.34 -12.40
N ARG A 84 -1.05 -0.33 -13.24
CA ARG A 84 -2.11 0.52 -13.78
C ARG A 84 -3.16 -0.27 -14.56
N ALA A 85 -2.74 -1.17 -15.45
CA ALA A 85 -3.65 -2.02 -16.20
C ALA A 85 -4.41 -3.02 -15.32
N MET A 86 -3.81 -3.42 -14.18
CA MET A 86 -4.44 -4.30 -13.21
C MET A 86 -5.39 -3.57 -12.24
N GLY A 87 -5.30 -2.24 -12.12
CA GLY A 87 -6.13 -1.46 -11.21
C GLY A 87 -5.78 -1.65 -9.73
N VAL A 88 -4.57 -2.12 -9.42
CA VAL A 88 -4.10 -2.37 -8.05
C VAL A 88 -3.27 -1.20 -7.53
N LEU A 89 -3.03 -1.17 -6.21
CA LEU A 89 -2.18 -0.16 -5.58
C LEU A 89 -0.79 -0.10 -6.25
N SER A 90 -0.38 1.11 -6.62
CA SER A 90 0.95 1.36 -7.17
C SER A 90 1.99 1.64 -6.08
N GLU A 91 1.52 2.12 -4.92
CA GLU A 91 2.33 2.36 -3.73
C GLU A 91 2.75 1.08 -3.00
N GLY A 92 3.86 1.16 -2.27
CA GLY A 92 4.32 0.10 -1.36
C GLY A 92 4.52 -1.28 -1.99
N ASN A 93 4.76 -1.34 -3.31
CA ASN A 93 4.90 -2.61 -4.01
C ASN A 93 6.22 -3.32 -3.69
N VAL A 94 6.14 -4.58 -3.29
CA VAL A 94 7.27 -5.45 -3.02
C VAL A 94 7.09 -6.76 -3.77
N ARG A 95 8.15 -7.19 -4.46
CA ARG A 95 8.27 -8.47 -5.15
C ARG A 95 9.35 -9.31 -4.48
N VAL A 96 8.89 -10.42 -3.90
CA VAL A 96 9.73 -11.45 -3.28
C VAL A 96 9.97 -12.57 -4.30
N SER A 97 11.25 -12.87 -4.53
CA SER A 97 11.71 -13.96 -5.37
C SER A 97 12.41 -15.00 -4.51
N LEU A 98 11.84 -16.21 -4.43
CA LEU A 98 12.44 -17.29 -3.65
C LEU A 98 13.55 -17.98 -4.46
N PRO A 99 14.80 -18.00 -3.98
CA PRO A 99 15.88 -18.69 -4.66
C PRO A 99 15.73 -20.22 -4.55
N LEU A 100 16.44 -20.94 -5.43
CA LEU A 100 16.37 -22.40 -5.51
C LEU A 100 16.84 -23.12 -4.25
N ASP A 101 17.58 -22.49 -3.35
CA ASP A 101 18.08 -23.05 -2.10
C ASP A 101 17.31 -22.57 -0.87
N VAL A 102 16.29 -21.70 -1.03
CA VAL A 102 15.52 -21.16 0.11
C VAL A 102 14.98 -22.26 1.02
N ARG A 103 15.05 -21.98 2.33
CA ARG A 103 14.56 -22.86 3.39
C ARG A 103 13.27 -22.32 4.00
N ALA A 104 12.53 -23.18 4.68
CA ALA A 104 11.28 -22.78 5.32
C ALA A 104 11.54 -21.76 6.44
N GLU A 105 12.69 -21.88 7.09
CA GLU A 105 13.16 -21.00 8.15
C GLU A 105 13.44 -19.57 7.64
N ASP A 106 13.92 -19.42 6.40
CA ASP A 106 14.12 -18.11 5.77
C ASP A 106 12.76 -17.40 5.55
N VAL A 107 11.77 -18.17 5.10
CA VAL A 107 10.39 -17.69 4.93
C VAL A 107 9.78 -17.29 6.27
N ASP A 108 10.06 -18.03 7.33
CA ASP A 108 9.53 -17.76 8.67
C ASP A 108 10.17 -16.52 9.27
N ARG A 109 11.50 -16.40 9.17
CA ARG A 109 12.21 -15.18 9.56
C ARG A 109 11.71 -13.95 8.79
N PHE A 110 11.42 -14.09 7.49
CA PHE A 110 10.86 -13.00 6.70
C PHE A 110 9.47 -12.59 7.23
N LEU A 111 8.60 -13.54 7.50
CA LEU A 111 7.26 -13.29 8.05
C LEU A 111 7.28 -12.69 9.45
N GLU A 112 8.29 -13.01 10.26
CA GLU A 112 8.49 -12.41 11.58
C GLU A 112 8.94 -10.94 11.50
N VAL A 113 9.84 -10.62 10.57
CA VAL A 113 10.43 -9.28 10.43
C VAL A 113 9.53 -8.29 9.70
N LEU A 114 8.80 -8.76 8.67
CA LEU A 114 8.05 -7.90 7.76
C LEU A 114 7.08 -6.92 8.47
N PRO A 115 6.29 -7.32 9.49
CA PRO A 115 5.36 -6.41 10.15
C PRO A 115 6.06 -5.23 10.83
N GLY A 116 7.18 -5.48 11.51
CA GLY A 116 7.97 -4.44 12.17
C GLY A 116 8.59 -3.47 11.17
N VAL A 117 9.07 -3.99 10.03
CA VAL A 117 9.60 -3.16 8.94
C VAL A 117 8.52 -2.23 8.38
N VAL A 118 7.36 -2.77 8.02
CA VAL A 118 6.27 -1.97 7.43
C VAL A 118 5.74 -0.95 8.45
N ALA A 119 5.60 -1.33 9.72
CA ALA A 119 5.18 -0.42 10.77
C ALA A 119 6.16 0.76 10.95
N GLY A 120 7.46 0.49 10.93
CA GLY A 120 8.49 1.53 11.03
C GLY A 120 8.46 2.51 9.85
N VAL A 121 8.27 2.02 8.62
CA VAL A 121 8.14 2.89 7.44
C VAL A 121 6.86 3.73 7.51
N ARG A 122 5.73 3.14 7.92
CA ARG A 122 4.47 3.87 8.14
C ARG A 122 4.63 5.00 9.15
N GLU A 123 5.34 4.75 10.24
CA GLU A 123 5.61 5.77 11.26
C GLU A 123 6.47 6.91 10.71
N GLN A 124 7.52 6.61 9.95
CA GLN A 124 8.39 7.62 9.34
C GLN A 124 7.64 8.54 8.36
N LEU A 125 6.67 7.98 7.62
CA LEU A 125 5.82 8.73 6.70
C LEU A 125 4.62 9.38 7.39
N GLY A 126 4.44 9.16 8.70
CA GLY A 126 3.33 9.68 9.48
C GLY A 126 1.97 9.10 9.11
N ALA A 127 1.92 7.86 8.62
CA ALA A 127 0.69 7.19 8.26
C ALA A 127 -0.26 7.02 9.48
N PRO A 128 -1.59 7.11 9.28
CA PRO A 128 -2.54 6.94 10.37
C PRO A 128 -2.51 5.50 10.90
N ARG A 129 -2.49 5.36 12.23
CA ARG A 129 -2.51 4.06 12.91
C ARG A 129 -3.82 3.32 12.64
N ASP A 130 -3.75 2.00 12.63
CA ASP A 130 -4.91 1.12 12.35
C ASP A 130 -6.06 1.29 13.36
N GLU A 131 -5.75 1.72 14.58
CA GLU A 131 -6.68 1.75 15.71
C GLU A 131 -7.18 3.15 16.11
N GLU A 132 -6.70 4.24 15.49
CA GLU A 132 -6.96 5.55 16.08
C GLU A 132 -8.44 5.96 15.89
N PRO A 133 -9.26 6.00 16.97
CA PRO A 133 -10.59 6.59 16.88
C PRO A 133 -10.44 8.04 16.43
N PRO A 134 -11.48 8.65 15.81
CA PRO A 134 -11.40 10.04 15.37
C PRO A 134 -10.89 10.88 16.54
N ALA A 135 -9.73 11.52 16.36
CA ALA A 135 -9.11 12.34 17.39
C ALA A 135 -10.18 13.28 17.95
N VAL A 136 -10.58 13.04 19.20
CA VAL A 136 -11.54 13.89 19.90
C VAL A 136 -10.88 15.27 19.95
N PRO A 137 -11.51 16.33 19.41
CA PRO A 137 -10.88 17.64 19.40
C PRO A 137 -10.54 18.03 20.85
N SER A 138 -9.27 18.38 21.09
CA SER A 138 -8.85 18.91 22.38
C SER A 138 -9.68 20.16 22.71
N PRO A 139 -10.18 20.31 23.95
CA PRO A 139 -10.97 21.48 24.34
C PRO A 139 -10.09 22.73 24.23
N GLY A 140 -10.27 23.49 23.14
CA GLY A 140 -9.41 24.60 22.74
C GLY A 140 -9.31 24.77 21.22
N SER A 141 -9.68 23.76 20.43
CA SER A 141 -9.81 23.92 18.98
C SER A 141 -11.13 24.64 18.65
N PRO A 142 -11.13 25.68 17.80
CA PRO A 142 -12.35 26.42 17.48
C PRO A 142 -13.41 25.49 16.88
N ALA A 143 -14.68 25.81 17.15
CA ALA A 143 -15.85 25.07 16.70
C ALA A 143 -15.76 24.69 15.20
N VAL A 144 -16.19 23.47 14.89
CA VAL A 144 -16.26 22.92 13.53
C VAL A 144 -16.98 23.92 12.62
N PRO A 145 -16.32 24.48 11.59
CA PRO A 145 -17.03 25.31 10.62
C PRO A 145 -18.00 24.43 9.81
N SER A 146 -19.17 25.00 9.51
CA SER A 146 -20.19 24.49 8.56
C SER A 146 -19.58 24.14 7.18
N PRO A 147 -20.28 23.39 6.30
CA PRO A 147 -19.73 22.47 5.30
C PRO A 147 -19.12 23.20 4.10
N GLY A 148 -17.99 23.87 4.31
CA GLY A 148 -17.07 24.16 3.23
C GLY A 148 -16.54 22.84 2.66
N PRO A 149 -16.17 22.78 1.37
CA PRO A 149 -15.51 21.61 0.83
C PRO A 149 -14.24 21.35 1.65
N LEU A 150 -14.14 20.17 2.27
CA LEU A 150 -12.93 19.79 2.98
C LEU A 150 -11.85 19.52 1.93
N VAL A 151 -10.82 20.36 1.90
CA VAL A 151 -9.73 20.24 0.92
C VAL A 151 -8.46 19.74 1.60
N VAL A 152 -7.87 18.69 1.04
CA VAL A 152 -6.54 18.19 1.38
C VAL A 152 -5.60 18.65 0.27
N ASP A 153 -4.71 19.61 0.57
CA ASP A 153 -3.72 20.09 -0.39
C ASP A 153 -2.45 19.23 -0.33
N ALA A 154 -2.23 18.44 -1.37
CA ALA A 154 -1.04 17.61 -1.56
C ALA A 154 -0.30 17.96 -2.85
N LEU A 155 -0.47 19.18 -3.38
CA LEU A 155 0.25 19.63 -4.58
C LEU A 155 1.77 19.62 -4.33
N GLY A 156 2.52 19.15 -5.33
CA GLY A 156 3.97 18.98 -5.27
C GLY A 156 4.43 17.82 -4.37
N LYS A 157 3.51 17.11 -3.71
CA LYS A 157 3.82 15.88 -2.98
C LYS A 157 3.70 14.69 -3.93
N ARG A 158 4.42 13.61 -3.60
CA ARG A 158 4.46 12.38 -4.40
C ARG A 158 3.93 11.21 -3.59
N CYS A 159 3.43 10.20 -4.28
CA CYS A 159 3.07 8.90 -3.72
C CYS A 159 4.11 8.41 -2.68
N PRO A 160 3.69 7.98 -1.47
CA PRO A 160 2.30 7.74 -1.01
C PRO A 160 1.63 8.94 -0.31
N ILE A 161 2.25 10.13 -0.32
CA ILE A 161 1.86 11.26 0.54
C ILE A 161 0.41 11.74 0.31
N PRO A 162 -0.10 11.93 -0.93
CA PRO A 162 -1.48 12.37 -1.13
C PRO A 162 -2.52 11.46 -0.47
N VAL A 163 -2.29 10.15 -0.49
CA VAL A 163 -3.17 9.14 0.13
C VAL A 163 -3.02 9.13 1.65
N ILE A 164 -1.80 9.31 2.18
CA ILE A 164 -1.56 9.46 3.62
C ILE A 164 -2.28 10.70 4.18
N GLU A 165 -2.16 11.85 3.51
CA GLU A 165 -2.81 13.09 3.95
C GLU A 165 -4.34 12.99 3.89
N LEU A 166 -4.88 12.37 2.83
CA LEU A 166 -6.30 12.02 2.77
C LEU A 166 -6.71 11.17 3.98
N ALA A 167 -5.96 10.09 4.25
CA ALA A 167 -6.27 9.14 5.31
C ALA A 167 -6.19 9.75 6.73
N LYS A 168 -5.31 10.73 6.96
CA LYS A 168 -5.21 11.46 8.25
C LYS A 168 -6.47 12.28 8.54
N VAL A 169 -7.04 12.89 7.50
CA VAL A 169 -8.18 13.80 7.63
C VAL A 169 -9.50 13.03 7.67
N PHE A 170 -9.57 11.90 6.98
CA PHE A 170 -10.80 11.15 6.74
C PHE A 170 -11.61 10.75 7.99
N PRO A 171 -11.00 10.34 9.13
CA PRO A 171 -11.75 10.00 10.35
C PRO A 171 -12.62 11.14 10.89
N ARG A 172 -12.23 12.40 10.63
CA ARG A 172 -12.95 13.61 11.08
C ARG A 172 -14.06 14.06 10.12
N VAL A 173 -14.16 13.45 8.94
CA VAL A 173 -15.15 13.77 7.90
C VAL A 173 -16.50 13.20 8.32
N PRO A 174 -17.61 13.94 8.33
CA PRO A 174 -18.93 13.36 8.57
C PRO A 174 -19.29 12.30 7.51
N VAL A 175 -19.97 11.22 7.90
CA VAL A 175 -20.51 10.25 6.94
C VAL A 175 -21.44 10.97 5.95
N GLY A 176 -21.29 10.67 4.66
CA GLY A 176 -21.97 11.34 3.55
C GLY A 176 -21.26 12.60 3.03
N ALA A 177 -20.31 13.17 3.78
CA ALA A 177 -19.55 14.33 3.33
C ALA A 177 -18.44 13.93 2.33
N THR A 178 -18.05 14.89 1.50
CA THR A 178 -17.04 14.71 0.44
C THR A 178 -15.78 15.51 0.76
N VAL A 179 -14.63 14.88 0.59
CA VAL A 179 -13.29 15.47 0.67
C VAL A 179 -12.74 15.64 -0.74
N THR A 180 -12.11 16.79 -1.01
CA THR A 180 -11.36 17.04 -2.23
C THR A 180 -9.87 16.96 -1.93
N VAL A 181 -9.15 16.06 -2.60
CA VAL A 181 -7.68 15.99 -2.56
C VAL A 181 -7.13 16.69 -3.79
N LEU A 182 -6.28 17.69 -3.59
CA LEU A 182 -5.53 18.33 -4.67
C LEU A 182 -4.18 17.62 -4.83
N SER A 183 -3.93 17.03 -5.99
CA SER A 183 -2.70 16.31 -6.30
C SER A 183 -2.35 16.47 -7.78
N ASP A 184 -1.11 16.87 -8.05
CA ASP A 184 -0.47 16.86 -9.36
C ASP A 184 0.41 15.60 -9.57
N ASP A 185 0.31 14.65 -8.64
CA ASP A 185 0.95 13.35 -8.76
C ASP A 185 0.17 12.40 -9.67
N GLU A 186 0.83 11.82 -10.67
CA GLU A 186 0.18 10.93 -11.62
C GLU A 186 -0.32 9.63 -10.98
N ALA A 187 0.41 9.13 -9.96
CA ALA A 187 0.04 7.93 -9.21
C ALA A 187 -1.28 8.10 -8.44
N ALA A 188 -1.65 9.33 -8.03
CA ALA A 188 -2.91 9.61 -7.36
C ALA A 188 -4.15 9.23 -8.20
N ALA A 189 -4.01 9.16 -9.54
CA ALA A 189 -5.05 8.67 -10.44
C ALA A 189 -5.41 7.19 -10.22
N LEU A 190 -4.51 6.41 -9.64
CA LEU A 190 -4.69 5.00 -9.33
C LEU A 190 -4.84 4.79 -7.82
N ASP A 191 -3.98 5.43 -7.05
CA ASP A 191 -3.91 5.17 -5.61
C ASP A 191 -5.14 5.70 -4.86
N ILE A 192 -5.74 6.83 -5.26
CA ILE A 192 -6.95 7.35 -4.59
C ILE A 192 -8.15 6.43 -4.81
N PRO A 193 -8.50 6.01 -6.05
CA PRO A 193 -9.55 5.03 -6.27
C PRO A 193 -9.31 3.70 -5.53
N ALA A 194 -8.09 3.15 -5.61
CA ALA A 194 -7.73 1.90 -4.95
C ALA A 194 -7.84 2.03 -3.41
N TRP A 195 -7.40 3.16 -2.85
CA TRP A 195 -7.60 3.48 -1.44
C TRP A 195 -9.07 3.51 -1.06
N CYS A 196 -9.93 4.12 -1.89
CA CYS A 196 -11.37 4.16 -1.65
C CYS A 196 -11.95 2.74 -1.58
N GLU A 197 -11.62 1.89 -2.55
CA GLU A 197 -12.05 0.49 -2.57
C GLU A 197 -11.59 -0.26 -1.31
N MET A 198 -10.30 -0.19 -0.98
CA MET A 198 -9.73 -0.87 0.20
C MET A 198 -10.30 -0.38 1.53
N ARG A 199 -10.68 0.90 1.61
CA ARG A 199 -11.22 1.53 2.83
C ARG A 199 -12.74 1.56 2.86
N GLY A 200 -13.40 0.99 1.85
CA GLY A 200 -14.87 0.96 1.74
C GLY A 200 -15.49 2.35 1.60
N GLN A 201 -14.78 3.27 0.92
CA GLN A 201 -15.20 4.65 0.64
C GLN A 201 -15.61 4.81 -0.82
N GLU A 202 -16.35 5.88 -1.14
CA GLU A 202 -16.80 6.13 -2.50
C GLU A 202 -15.87 7.12 -3.22
N TYR A 203 -15.24 6.67 -4.31
CA TYR A 203 -14.55 7.56 -5.23
C TYR A 203 -15.57 8.23 -6.17
N VAL A 204 -15.76 9.54 -6.03
CA VAL A 204 -16.77 10.31 -6.77
C VAL A 204 -16.26 10.70 -8.16
N GLY A 205 -14.97 10.95 -8.30
CA GLY A 205 -14.33 11.28 -9.58
C GLY A 205 -13.20 12.30 -9.46
N ARG A 206 -12.68 12.71 -10.61
CA ARG A 206 -11.55 13.65 -10.74
C ARG A 206 -11.86 14.75 -11.75
N GLU A 207 -11.41 15.96 -11.44
CA GLU A 207 -11.43 17.13 -12.33
C GLU A 207 -10.08 17.85 -12.23
N GLY A 208 -9.26 17.80 -13.28
CA GLY A 208 -7.91 18.37 -13.26
C GLY A 208 -7.01 17.69 -12.21
N THR A 209 -6.55 18.44 -11.22
CA THR A 209 -5.78 17.93 -10.06
C THR A 209 -6.64 17.65 -8.84
N ALA A 210 -7.97 17.86 -8.92
CA ALA A 210 -8.89 17.66 -7.81
C ALA A 210 -9.55 16.29 -7.87
N TYR A 211 -9.37 15.49 -6.82
CA TYR A 211 -9.96 14.16 -6.64
C TYR A 211 -11.01 14.22 -5.54
N ARG A 212 -12.22 13.70 -5.77
CA ARG A 212 -13.32 13.77 -4.81
C ARG A 212 -13.62 12.40 -4.24
N VAL A 213 -13.66 12.32 -2.92
CA VAL A 213 -13.91 11.08 -2.16
C VAL A 213 -15.03 11.33 -1.16
N ARG A 214 -16.07 10.50 -1.15
CA ARG A 214 -17.18 10.57 -0.20
C ARG A 214 -17.03 9.51 0.87
N ARG A 215 -17.23 9.92 2.13
CA ARG A 215 -17.28 9.00 3.26
C ARG A 215 -18.60 8.25 3.28
N THR A 216 -18.55 6.93 3.30
CA THR A 216 -19.74 6.06 3.27
C THR A 216 -19.96 5.29 4.58
N GLY A 217 -18.94 5.20 5.46
CA GLY A 217 -19.00 4.55 6.78
C GLY A 217 -18.06 5.17 7.80
#